data_AF-A0A943L2S4-F1
#
_entry.id   AF-A0A943L2S4-F1
#
_cell.length_a   1.000
_cell.length_b   1.000
_cell.length_c   1.000
_cell.angle_alpha   90.00
_cell.angle_beta   90.00
_cell.angle_gamma   90.00
#
_symmetry.space_group_name_H-M   'P 1'
#
loop_
_entity.id
_entity.type
_entity.pdbx_description
1 polymer ?
#
loop_
_entity_poly.entity_id
_entity_poly.type
_entity_poly.pdbx_seq_one_letter_code
_entity_poly.pdbx_strand_id
1 'polypeptide(L)'
;MNKLFEIVDLSFYKEDFLDNIDEFNDIIDIIKELSNELSYEEIEVVGNNECCEKTNKNYIVEIQGFIDEEDSFITKKEAEELSKNGGLGLLDLFVIRIYMCLECKKWIIDILE
;
A
#
# COMPACT_ATOMS: atom_id res chain seq x y z
N MET A 1 -6.95 20.20 1.54
CA MET A 1 -6.12 19.09 1.07
C MET A 1 -5.14 18.77 2.16
N ASN A 2 -5.46 17.73 2.93
CA ASN A 2 -4.66 17.21 4.02
C ASN A 2 -3.77 16.08 3.47
N LYS A 3 -2.48 16.37 3.27
CA LYS A 3 -1.50 15.41 2.74
C LYS A 3 -1.20 14.36 3.82
N LEU A 4 -1.39 13.09 3.50
CA LEU A 4 -1.12 11.98 4.41
C LEU A 4 0.33 11.50 4.29
N PHE A 5 0.79 11.28 3.06
CA PHE A 5 2.14 10.84 2.75
C PHE A 5 2.50 11.18 1.29
N GLU A 6 3.75 10.93 0.93
CA GLU A 6 4.29 11.11 -0.41
C GLU A 6 5.22 9.94 -0.74
N ILE A 7 5.13 9.42 -1.97
CA ILE A 7 5.98 8.33 -2.46
C ILE A 7 6.60 8.81 -3.76
N VAL A 8 7.92 8.97 -3.77
CA VAL A 8 8.67 9.61 -4.87
C VAL A 8 8.11 11.01 -5.16
N ASP A 9 7.32 11.19 -6.21
CA ASP A 9 6.67 12.44 -6.61
C ASP A 9 5.13 12.39 -6.52
N LEU A 10 4.55 11.29 -6.01
CA LEU A 10 3.12 11.11 -5.81
C LEU A 10 2.69 11.56 -4.41
N SER A 11 1.83 12.58 -4.34
CA SER A 11 1.22 13.04 -3.10
C SER A 11 -0.14 12.39 -2.87
N PHE A 12 -0.35 11.85 -1.66
CA PHE A 12 -1.59 11.19 -1.27
C PHE A 12 -2.34 12.06 -0.25
N TYR A 13 -3.58 12.44 -0.57
CA TYR A 13 -4.40 13.32 0.25
C TYR A 13 -5.62 12.58 0.80
N LYS A 14 -6.02 12.92 2.04
CA LYS A 14 -7.20 12.32 2.70
C LYS A 14 -8.48 12.53 1.89
N GLU A 15 -8.64 13.68 1.25
CA GLU A 15 -9.85 14.02 0.49
C GLU A 15 -10.00 13.25 -0.83
N ASP A 16 -8.90 12.68 -1.34
CA ASP A 16 -8.86 11.91 -2.58
C ASP A 16 -8.95 10.39 -2.34
N PHE A 17 -8.94 9.97 -1.08
CA PHE A 17 -9.14 8.57 -0.71
C PHE A 17 -10.61 8.17 -0.89
N LEU A 18 -10.87 7.03 -1.53
CA LEU A 18 -12.23 6.60 -1.85
C LEU A 18 -12.95 5.88 -0.71
N ASP A 19 -12.21 5.29 0.23
CA ASP A 19 -12.76 4.50 1.33
C ASP A 19 -12.77 5.27 2.66
N ASN A 20 -13.15 4.59 3.74
CA ASN A 20 -13.09 5.15 5.08
C ASN A 20 -11.66 5.15 5.61
N ILE A 21 -10.97 6.28 5.49
CA ILE A 21 -9.57 6.43 5.90
C ILE A 21 -9.31 6.04 7.36
N ASP A 22 -10.31 6.15 8.24
CA ASP A 22 -10.14 5.87 9.66
C ASP A 22 -9.99 4.36 9.94
N GLU A 23 -10.33 3.49 8.98
CA GLU A 23 -10.11 2.04 9.01
C GLU A 23 -8.69 1.63 8.61
N PHE A 24 -7.92 2.56 8.03
CA PHE A 24 -6.58 2.28 7.49
C PHE A 24 -5.47 3.03 8.24
N ASN A 25 -5.74 3.56 9.43
CA ASN A 25 -4.75 4.36 10.17
C ASN A 25 -3.42 3.62 10.40
N ASP A 26 -3.48 2.35 10.81
CA ASP A 26 -2.29 1.52 11.06
C ASP A 26 -1.51 1.28 9.77
N ILE A 27 -2.22 0.99 8.68
CA ILE A 27 -1.62 0.79 7.34
C ILE A 27 -0.98 2.08 6.82
N ILE A 28 -1.63 3.22 7.03
CA ILE A 28 -1.10 4.54 6.63
C ILE A 28 0.20 4.86 7.37
N ASP A 29 0.30 4.49 8.65
CA ASP A 29 1.51 4.71 9.43
C ASP A 29 2.66 3.81 8.94
N ILE A 30 2.39 2.55 8.59
CA ILE A 30 3.35 1.67 7.91
C ILE A 30 3.83 2.29 6.58
N ILE A 31 2.89 2.78 5.75
CA ILE A 31 3.22 3.40 4.46
C ILE A 31 4.11 4.63 4.66
N LYS A 32 3.81 5.49 5.65
CA LYS A 32 4.62 6.68 5.95
C LYS A 32 6.04 6.30 6.33
N GLU A 33 6.21 5.30 7.18
CA GLU A 33 7.53 4.83 7.61
C GLU A 33 8.37 4.36 6.42
N LEU A 34 7.75 3.58 5.53
CA LEU A 34 8.43 2.98 4.38
C LEU A 34 8.53 3.90 3.16
N SER A 35 7.83 5.04 3.16
CA SER A 35 7.65 5.93 2.01
C SER A 35 8.91 6.25 1.19
N ASN A 36 10.06 6.41 1.86
CA ASN A 36 11.35 6.72 1.21
C ASN A 36 11.96 5.56 0.42
N GLU A 37 11.53 4.33 0.69
CA GLU A 37 12.02 3.11 0.04
C GLU A 37 11.05 2.61 -1.05
N LEU A 38 9.85 3.21 -1.13
CA LEU A 38 8.82 2.80 -2.05
C LEU A 38 8.98 3.47 -3.43
N SER A 39 8.62 2.71 -4.45
CA SER A 39 8.46 3.17 -5.84
C SER A 39 7.08 2.79 -6.33
N TYR A 40 6.66 3.39 -7.45
CA TYR A 40 5.41 3.04 -8.12
C TYR A 40 5.66 2.54 -9.54
N GLU A 41 4.70 1.78 -10.05
CA GLU A 41 4.62 1.34 -11.44
C GLU A 41 3.32 1.82 -12.08
N GLU A 42 3.30 2.04 -13.40
CA GLU A 42 2.04 2.23 -14.14
C GLU A 42 1.50 0.87 -14.56
N ILE A 43 0.23 0.62 -14.29
CA ILE A 43 -0.48 -0.60 -14.67
C ILE A 43 -1.84 -0.28 -15.30
N GLU A 44 -2.39 -1.28 -15.99
CA GLU A 44 -3.77 -1.27 -16.49
C GLU A 44 -4.58 -2.36 -15.80
N VAL A 45 -5.72 -2.00 -15.23
CA VAL A 45 -6.66 -2.94 -14.61
C VAL A 45 -7.75 -3.37 -15.59
N VAL A 46 -8.47 -4.44 -15.24
CA VAL A 46 -9.61 -4.90 -16.02
C VAL A 46 -10.80 -3.99 -15.77
N GLY A 47 -11.30 -3.34 -16.83
CA GLY A 47 -12.38 -2.36 -16.73
C GLY A 47 -11.89 -0.97 -16.32
N ASN A 48 -12.79 0.02 -16.34
CA ASN A 48 -12.45 1.39 -15.95
C ASN A 48 -12.47 1.55 -14.43
N ASN A 49 -11.62 2.43 -13.92
CA ASN A 49 -11.58 2.78 -12.50
C ASN A 49 -12.91 3.38 -12.06
N GLU A 50 -13.52 2.83 -11.01
CA GLU A 50 -14.81 3.28 -10.47
C GLU A 50 -14.80 4.75 -10.00
N CYS A 51 -13.62 5.28 -9.71
CA CYS A 51 -13.43 6.63 -9.21
C CYS A 51 -13.92 7.74 -10.17
N CYS A 52 -13.86 7.50 -11.48
CA CYS A 52 -14.24 8.45 -12.53
C CYS A 52 -14.71 7.82 -13.84
N GLU A 53 -14.57 6.49 -13.99
CA GLU A 53 -14.95 5.70 -15.16
C GLU A 53 -14.30 6.12 -16.50
N LYS A 54 -13.21 6.90 -16.45
CA LYS A 54 -12.54 7.46 -17.65
C LYS A 54 -11.30 6.71 -18.12
N THR A 55 -10.63 5.99 -17.21
CA THR A 55 -9.37 5.29 -17.48
C THR A 55 -9.33 3.99 -16.69
N ASN A 56 -8.59 3.01 -17.19
CA ASN A 56 -8.21 1.79 -16.48
C ASN A 56 -6.76 1.83 -15.99
N LYS A 57 -6.05 2.95 -16.20
CA LYS A 57 -4.66 3.11 -15.80
C LYS A 57 -4.53 3.59 -14.36
N ASN A 58 -3.61 2.98 -13.62
CA ASN A 58 -3.29 3.35 -12.25
C ASN A 58 -1.77 3.36 -12.02
N TYR A 59 -1.33 4.20 -11.10
CA TYR A 59 -0.07 3.95 -10.42
C TYR A 59 -0.33 2.95 -9.31
N ILE A 60 0.52 1.94 -9.20
CA ILE A 60 0.50 0.97 -8.12
C ILE A 60 1.77 1.08 -7.30
N VAL A 61 1.63 1.11 -5.98
CA VAL A 61 2.72 0.88 -5.03
C VAL A 61 2.42 -0.41 -4.30
N GLU A 62 3.42 -1.28 -4.15
CA GLU A 62 3.28 -2.54 -3.41
C GLU A 62 4.29 -2.60 -2.25
N ILE A 63 3.81 -2.95 -1.06
CA ILE A 63 4.62 -3.24 0.11
C ILE A 63 4.45 -4.72 0.44
N GLN A 64 5.47 -5.52 0.16
CA GLN A 64 5.48 -6.95 0.46
C GLN A 64 5.89 -7.18 1.91
N GLY A 65 5.01 -7.81 2.67
CA GLY A 65 5.31 -8.23 4.04
C GLY A 65 4.52 -9.45 4.45
N PHE A 66 4.48 -9.63 5.76
CA PHE A 66 3.86 -10.73 6.44
C PHE A 66 3.24 -10.23 7.74
N ILE A 67 2.29 -10.97 8.27
CA ILE A 67 1.79 -10.80 9.63
C ILE A 67 2.24 -12.00 10.48
N ASP A 68 2.64 -11.74 11.72
CA ASP A 68 2.92 -12.76 12.73
C ASP A 68 1.70 -13.12 13.59
N GLU A 69 1.89 -14.03 14.55
CA GLU A 69 0.82 -14.49 15.45
C GLU A 69 0.24 -13.38 16.36
N GLU A 70 0.89 -12.21 16.47
CA GLU A 70 0.44 -11.05 17.25
C GLU A 70 -0.17 -9.95 16.36
N ASP A 71 -0.54 -10.27 15.12
CA ASP A 71 -1.04 -9.32 14.11
C ASP A 71 -0.04 -8.19 13.77
N SER A 72 1.27 -8.42 14.00
CA SER A 72 2.31 -7.42 13.72
C SER A 72 2.83 -7.55 12.30
N PHE A 73 2.87 -6.43 11.57
CA PHE A 73 3.40 -6.38 10.21
C PHE A 73 4.93 -6.46 10.21
N ILE A 74 5.47 -7.38 9.41
CA ILE A 74 6.90 -7.61 9.19
C ILE A 74 7.18 -7.48 7.71
N THR A 75 8.11 -6.61 7.32
CA THR A 75 8.49 -6.48 5.92
C THR A 75 9.17 -7.76 5.43
N LYS A 76 9.09 -8.02 4.12
CA LYS A 76 9.81 -9.16 3.53
C LYS A 76 11.30 -9.18 3.85
N LYS A 77 11.93 -8.01 3.90
CA LYS A 77 13.35 -7.85 4.22
C LYS A 77 13.65 -8.30 5.66
N GLU A 78 12.82 -7.88 6.63
CA GLU A 78 12.96 -8.29 8.03
C GLU A 78 12.71 -9.80 8.20
N ALA A 79 11.69 -10.34 7.53
CA ALA A 79 11.43 -11.78 7.53
C ALA A 79 12.61 -12.60 6.99
N GLU A 80 13.25 -12.12 5.92
CA GLU A 80 14.47 -12.74 5.37
C GLU A 80 15.65 -12.69 6.36
N GLU A 81 15.77 -11.63 7.16
CA GLU A 81 16.79 -11.51 8.21
C GLU A 81 16.51 -12.42 9.41
N LEU A 82 15.26 -12.50 9.87
CA LEU A 82 14.83 -13.40 10.94
C LEU A 82 14.99 -14.87 10.56
N SER A 83 14.70 -15.22 9.31
CA SER A 83 14.86 -16.57 8.77
C SER A 83 16.32 -17.01 8.82
N LYS A 84 17.26 -16.13 8.41
CA LYS A 84 18.70 -16.39 8.47
C LYS A 84 19.21 -16.63 9.90
N ASN A 85 18.55 -16.02 10.89
CA ASN A 85 18.89 -16.14 12.30
C ASN A 85 18.14 -17.28 13.03
N GLY A 86 17.36 -18.09 12.31
CA GLY A 86 16.65 -19.26 12.85
C GLY A 86 15.43 -18.93 13.70
N GLY A 87 14.91 -17.70 13.62
CA GLY A 87 13.83 -17.18 14.45
C GLY A 87 12.50 -16.98 13.74
N LEU A 88 12.23 -17.71 12.64
CA LEU A 88 10.96 -17.54 11.92
C LEU A 88 9.85 -18.33 12.61
N GLY A 89 8.88 -17.61 13.18
CA GLY A 89 7.57 -18.15 13.59
C GLY A 89 6.65 -18.41 12.39
N LEU A 90 5.38 -18.69 12.65
CA LEU A 90 4.36 -18.68 11.60
C LEU A 90 4.18 -17.25 11.09
N LEU A 91 4.20 -17.10 9.76
CA LEU A 91 4.04 -15.84 9.07
C LEU A 91 3.01 -16.04 7.96
N ASP A 92 1.97 -15.21 7.98
CA ASP A 92 0.97 -15.18 6.92
C ASP A 92 1.31 -14.06 5.94
N LEU A 93 1.09 -14.30 4.64
CA LEU A 93 1.40 -13.30 3.61
C LEU A 93 0.51 -12.08 3.81
N PHE A 94 1.11 -10.89 3.78
CA PHE A 94 0.37 -9.64 3.89
C PHE A 94 0.96 -8.59 2.95
N VAL A 95 0.25 -8.28 1.87
CA VAL A 95 0.71 -7.31 0.86
C VAL A 95 -0.21 -6.11 0.86
N ILE A 96 0.36 -4.94 1.15
CA ILE A 96 -0.35 -3.66 1.06
C ILE A 96 -0.16 -3.12 -0.36
N ARG A 97 -1.24 -2.88 -1.08
CA ARG A 97 -1.24 -2.30 -2.43
C ARG A 97 -1.96 -0.97 -2.41
N ILE A 98 -1.35 0.04 -3.01
CA ILE A 98 -1.93 1.38 -3.14
C ILE A 98 -2.15 1.64 -4.61
N TYR A 99 -3.41 1.87 -5.01
CA TYR A 99 -3.75 2.23 -6.38
C TYR A 99 -4.10 3.70 -6.46
N MET A 100 -3.52 4.43 -7.42
CA MET A 100 -3.88 5.83 -7.71
C MET A 100 -4.28 5.97 -9.18
N CYS A 101 -5.49 6.49 -9.42
CA CYS A 101 -5.98 6.74 -10.77
C CYS A 101 -5.16 7.81 -11.48
N LEU A 102 -4.72 7.54 -12.72
CA LEU A 102 -3.92 8.50 -13.48
C LEU A 102 -4.69 9.76 -13.87
N GLU A 103 -6.01 9.66 -14.04
CA GLU A 103 -6.88 10.74 -14.52
C GLU A 103 -7.32 11.69 -13.39
N CYS A 104 -7.90 11.17 -12.31
CA CYS A 104 -8.49 12.00 -11.26
C CYS A 104 -7.73 11.98 -9.92
N LYS A 105 -6.59 11.26 -9.84
CA LYS A 105 -5.70 11.17 -8.66
C LYS A 105 -6.32 10.62 -7.37
N LYS A 106 -7.57 10.18 -7.43
CA LYS A 106 -8.20 9.41 -6.37
C LYS A 106 -7.50 8.07 -6.19
N TRP A 107 -7.45 7.60 -4.95
CA TRP A 107 -6.65 6.44 -4.58
C TRP A 107 -7.34 5.56 -3.54
N ILE A 108 -6.90 4.30 -3.47
CA ILE A 108 -7.40 3.26 -2.55
C ILE A 108 -6.22 2.46 -1.98
N ILE A 109 -6.50 1.77 -0.88
CA ILE A 109 -5.65 0.72 -0.32
C ILE A 109 -6.37 -0.60 -0.52
N ASP A 110 -5.64 -1.59 -1.01
CA ASP A 110 -6.09 -2.96 -1.18
C ASP A 110 -5.09 -3.88 -0.48
N ILE A 111 -5.59 -4.80 0.33
CA ILE A 111 -4.76 -5.69 1.14
C ILE A 111 -4.95 -7.11 0.61
N LEU A 112 -3.83 -7.79 0.36
CA LEU A 112 -3.81 -9.21 0.01
C LEU A 112 -3.33 -10.02 1.22
N GLU A 113 -4.20 -10.87 1.73
CA GLU A 113 -3.98 -11.83 2.84
C GLU A 113 -4.24 -13.26 2.35
#